data_AF-A0A969ZUE4-F1
#
_entry.id   AF-A0A969ZUE4-F1
#
_cell.length_a   1.000
_cell.length_b   1.000
_cell.length_c   1.000
_cell.angle_alpha   90.00
_cell.angle_beta   90.00
_cell.angle_gamma   90.00
#
_symmetry.space_group_name_H-M   'P 1'
#
loop_
_entity.id
_entity.type
_entity.pdbx_description
1 polymer ?
#
loop_
_entity_poly.entity_id
_entity_poly.type
_entity_poly.pdbx_seq_one_letter_code
_entity_poly.pdbx_strand_id
1 'polypeptide(L)' 'MDKQTLVRDLKSHVGGAAFINQSQLAKYLKRSREAIPDLLKGLDFLETGREKKYFIPDIAARLLEIRS' A
#
# COMPACT_ATOMS: atom_id res chain seq x y z
N MET A 1 3.15 -0.56 -16.61
CA MET A 1 2.02 -0.19 -15.75
C MET A 1 2.36 1.12 -15.09
N ASP A 2 1.53 2.14 -15.25
CA ASP A 2 1.76 3.48 -14.71
C ASP A 2 1.21 3.63 -13.27
N LYS A 3 1.58 4.73 -12.60
CA LYS A 3 1.18 5.02 -11.22
C LYS A 3 -0.33 5.15 -11.06
N GLN A 4 -1.05 5.74 -12.02
CA GLN A 4 -2.49 5.97 -11.90
C GLN A 4 -3.25 4.64 -11.95
N THR A 5 -2.86 3.72 -12.83
CA THR A 5 -3.41 2.36 -12.89
C THR A 5 -3.23 1.65 -11.54
N LEU A 6 -2.03 1.70 -10.96
CA LEU A 6 -1.75 1.07 -9.67
C LEU A 6 -2.57 1.67 -8.52
N VAL A 7 -2.70 3.00 -8.49
CA VAL A 7 -3.54 3.70 -7.50
C VAL A 7 -5.00 3.27 -7.63
N ARG A 8 -5.52 3.20 -8.86
CA ARG A 8 -6.90 2.77 -9.12
C ARG A 8 -7.12 1.34 -8.62
N ASP A 9 -6.22 0.42 -8.94
CA ASP A 9 -6.31 -0.98 -8.52
C ASP A 9 -6.27 -1.13 -7.00
N LEU A 10 -5.35 -0.43 -6.33
CA LEU A 10 -5.25 -0.44 -4.87
C LEU A 10 -6.52 0.12 -4.22
N LYS A 11 -7.06 1.23 -4.73
CA LYS A 11 -8.32 1.81 -4.24
C LYS A 11 -9.48 0.82 -4.43
N SER A 12 -9.60 0.21 -5.61
CA SER A 12 -10.62 -0.80 -5.87
C SER A 12 -10.49 -2.00 -4.91
N HIS A 13 -9.27 -2.44 -4.60
CA HIS A 13 -9.04 -3.53 -3.66
C HIS A 13 -9.52 -3.24 -2.23
N VAL A 14 -9.42 -1.98 -1.78
CA VAL A 14 -9.83 -1.57 -0.42
C VAL A 14 -11.25 -0.99 -0.34
N GLY A 15 -12.07 -1.15 -1.40
CA GLY A 15 -13.44 -0.65 -1.42
C GLY A 15 -13.56 0.86 -1.61
N GLY A 16 -12.61 1.48 -2.32
CA GLY A 16 -12.61 2.90 -2.66
C GLY A 16 -11.93 3.82 -1.64
N ALA A 17 -11.43 3.29 -0.52
CA ALA A 17 -10.71 4.08 0.47
C ALA A 17 -9.40 4.67 -0.10
N ALA A 18 -9.00 5.84 0.41
CA ALA A 18 -7.75 6.51 0.02
C ALA A 18 -6.50 5.94 0.72
N PHE A 19 -6.70 5.13 1.77
CA PHE A 19 -5.65 4.55 2.59
C PHE A 19 -5.75 3.04 2.65
N ILE A 20 -4.62 2.38 2.86
CA ILE A 20 -4.49 0.93 2.94
C ILE A 20 -3.71 0.52 4.19
N ASN A 21 -4.15 -0.54 4.88
CA ASN A 21 -3.39 -1.12 5.99
C ASN A 21 -2.44 -2.25 5.51
N GLN A 22 -1.52 -2.66 6.37
CA GLN A 22 -0.53 -3.70 6.04
C GLN A 22 -1.18 -5.04 5.64
N SER A 23 -2.30 -5.40 6.28
CA SER A 23 -3.03 -6.64 6.01
C SER A 23 -3.62 -6.66 4.60
N GLN A 24 -4.24 -5.55 4.18
CA GLN A 24 -4.81 -5.35 2.86
C GLN A 24 -3.71 -5.31 1.81
N LEU A 25 -2.60 -4.63 2.09
CA LEU A 25 -1.47 -4.57 1.18
C LEU A 25 -0.83 -5.96 0.94
N ALA A 26 -0.64 -6.75 2.00
CA ALA A 26 -0.18 -8.15 1.88
C ALA A 26 -1.08 -8.99 0.97
N LYS A 27 -2.41 -8.86 1.13
CA LYS A 27 -3.40 -9.57 0.31
C LYS A 27 -3.34 -9.12 -1.15
N TYR A 28 -3.26 -7.82 -1.40
CA TYR A 28 -3.14 -7.28 -2.76
C TYR A 28 -1.86 -7.78 -3.46
N LEU A 29 -0.73 -7.73 -2.77
CA LEU A 29 0.57 -8.16 -3.32
C LEU A 29 0.77 -9.67 -3.37
N LYS A 30 -0.16 -10.46 -2.79
CA LYS A 30 -0.02 -11.91 -2.60
C LYS A 30 1.31 -12.30 -1.94
N ARG A 31 1.73 -11.55 -0.92
CA ARG A 31 2.98 -11.77 -0.16
C ARG A 31 2.71 -11.99 1.33
N SER A 32 3.69 -12.61 2.02
CA SER A 32 3.66 -12.70 3.49
C SER A 32 3.61 -11.30 4.09
N ARG A 33 2.91 -11.18 5.23
CA ARG A 33 2.85 -9.94 6.02
C ARG A 33 4.23 -9.49 6.49
N GLU A 34 5.17 -10.42 6.63
CA GLU A 34 6.54 -10.15 7.08
C GLU A 34 7.34 -9.32 6.07
N ALA A 35 7.01 -9.39 4.77
CA ALA A 35 7.69 -8.62 3.73
C ALA A 35 7.16 -7.18 3.59
N ILE A 36 6.07 -6.84 4.29
CA ILE A 36 5.38 -5.55 4.16
C ILE A 36 6.08 -4.42 4.92
N PRO A 37 6.59 -4.61 6.15
CA PRO A 37 7.34 -3.56 6.86
C PRO A 37 8.50 -2.98 6.06
N ASP A 38 9.31 -3.82 5.40
CA ASP A 38 10.42 -3.37 4.56
C ASP A 38 9.93 -2.53 3.37
N LEU A 39 8.83 -2.94 2.74
CA LEU A 39 8.22 -2.19 1.63
C LEU A 39 7.75 -0.80 2.08
N LEU A 40 7.22 -0.70 3.30
CA LEU A 40 6.65 0.52 3.87
C LEU A 40 7.69 1.42 4.54
N LYS A 41 8.95 0.98 4.62
CA LYS A 41 10.00 1.69 5.33
C LYS A 41 10.18 3.11 4.79
N GLY A 42 10.05 4.09 5.68
CA GLY A 42 10.19 5.51 5.35
C GLY A 42 8.93 6.16 4.74
N LEU A 43 7.81 5.45 4.65
CA LEU A 43 6.52 6.06 4.30
C LEU A 43 5.80 6.57 5.53
N ASP A 44 5.14 7.71 5.39
CA ASP A 44 4.23 8.24 6.39
C ASP A 44 2.98 7.37 6.53
N PHE A 45 2.47 7.31 7.75
CA PHE A 45 1.24 6.60 8.07
C PHE A 45 0.38 7.40 9.04
N LEU A 46 -0.92 7.16 8.93
CA LEU A 46 -1.89 7.56 9.94
C LEU A 46 -2.09 6.40 10.91
N GLU A 47 -2.04 6.70 12.21
CA GLU A 47 -2.45 5.76 13.24
C GLU A 47 -3.94 5.92 13.50
N THR A 48 -4.71 4.89 13.15
CA THR A 48 -6.13 4.82 13.50
C THR A 48 -6.31 3.71 14.53
N GLY A 49 -6.29 4.09 15.81
CA GLY A 49 -6.34 3.13 16.91
C GLY A 49 -5.10 2.24 16.94
N ARG A 50 -5.27 0.95 16.64
CA ARG A 50 -4.17 -0.04 16.62
C ARG A 50 -3.60 -0.30 15.21
N GLU A 51 -4.17 0.30 14.18
CA GLU A 51 -3.79 0.05 12.79
C GLU A 51 -3.06 1.24 12.19
N LYS A 52 -1.96 0.95 11.47
CA LYS A 52 -1.28 1.91 10.60
C LYS A 52 -1.89 1.87 9.22
N LYS A 53 -2.28 3.04 8.72
CA LYS A 53 -2.86 3.24 7.40
C LYS A 53 -1.95 4.13 6.56
N TYR A 54 -1.63 3.67 5.37
CA TYR A 54 -0.70 4.33 4.45
C TYR A 54 -1.45 4.91 3.27
N PHE A 55 -0.99 6.04 2.76
CA PHE A 55 -1.65 6.70 1.63
C PHE A 55 -1.38 5.93 0.33
N ILE A 56 -2.44 5.58 -0.40
CA ILE A 56 -2.32 4.68 -1.57
C ILE A 56 -1.40 5.23 -2.67
N PRO A 57 -1.43 6.54 -3.02
CA PRO A 57 -0.49 7.10 -3.99
C PRO A 57 1.00 6.94 -3.63
N ASP A 58 1.34 6.95 -2.35
CA ASP A 58 2.73 6.78 -1.89
C ASP A 58 3.15 5.32 -1.97
N ILE A 59 2.26 4.40 -1.59
CA ILE A 59 2.43 2.96 -1.82
C ILE A 59 2.64 2.65 -3.30
N ALA A 60 1.82 3.26 -4.16
CA ALA A 60 1.92 3.07 -5.60
C ALA A 60 3.26 3.58 -6.15
N ALA A 61 3.75 4.73 -5.68
CA ALA A 61 5.08 5.22 -6.05
C ALA A 61 6.17 4.23 -5.62
N ARG A 62 6.15 3.79 -4.35
CA ARG A 62 7.14 2.83 -3.82
C ARG A 62 7.16 1.50 -4.57
N LEU A 63 6.00 0.99 -4.94
CA LEU A 63 5.90 -0.25 -5.73
C LEU A 63 6.48 -0.11 -7.14
N LEU A 64 6.47 1.08 -7.72
CA LEU A 64 7.11 1.34 -9.01
C LEU A 64 8.63 1.44 -8.85
N GLU A 65 9.11 2.09 -7.79
CA GLU A 65 10.55 2.19 -7.48
C GLU A 65 11.20 0.81 -7.25
N ILE A 66 10.49 -0.13 -6.60
CA ILE A 66 11.01 -1.49 -6.35
C ILE A 66 11.06 -2.33 -7.63
N ARG A 67 10.26 -1.98 -8.65
CA ARG A 67 10.16 -2.73 -9.91
C ARG A 67 11.08 -2.20 -11.01
N SER A 68 11.69 -1.04 -10.83
CA SER A 68 12.69 -0.45 -11.74
C SER A 68 14.09 -0.93 -11.39
#